data_AF-A0A4D4MHP3-F1
#
_entry.id   AF-A0A4D4MHP3-F1
#
_cell.length_a   1.000
_cell.length_b   1.000
_cell.length_c   1.000
_cell.angle_alpha   90.00
_cell.angle_beta   90.00
_cell.angle_gamma   90.00
#
_symmetry.space_group_name_H-M   'P 1'
#
loop_
_entity.id
_entity.type
_entity.pdbx_description
1 polymer ?
#
loop_
_entity_poly.entity_id
_entity_poly.type
_entity_poly.pdbx_seq_one_letter_code
_entity_poly.pdbx_strand_id
1 'polypeptide(L)'
;MNALYTVHPGWTHLADRLQDLWQGRVPEQSPPSPSPFPLPYLGDEQAAAVLCSDSPNPRDPGAYHALEEAGSTRAGDAGRFWAWAAEPCATWPARAADRYTGPWNKPTAHTVLVVGTTYDPATPYLDAKAMAEELANARLLTHNGYGHTALTNPSSCVNAYESRYFIDGTLPPAGATCQQDTSPFPAPKPHGGVATGGGGTADIAS
;
A
#
# COMPACT_ATOMS: atom_id res chain seq x y z
N MET A 1 6.76 8.40 -6.06
CA MET A 1 6.44 7.91 -4.69
C MET A 1 5.82 6.51 -4.64
N ASN A 2 5.71 5.78 -5.76
CA ASN A 2 5.05 4.46 -5.75
C ASN A 2 5.97 3.31 -5.32
N ALA A 3 7.28 3.52 -5.26
CA ALA A 3 8.23 2.44 -5.01
C ALA A 3 8.07 1.80 -3.63
N LEU A 4 7.62 2.55 -2.62
CA LEU A 4 7.39 2.02 -1.27
C LEU A 4 6.04 1.32 -1.10
N TYR A 5 5.11 1.50 -2.04
CA TYR A 5 3.78 0.89 -1.99
C TYR A 5 3.85 -0.59 -2.35
N THR A 6 4.81 -0.99 -3.19
CA THR A 6 4.96 -2.36 -3.67
C THR A 6 6.34 -2.85 -3.31
N VAL A 7 6.43 -3.89 -2.48
CA VAL A 7 7.71 -4.42 -2.01
C VAL A 7 8.56 -4.94 -3.17
N HIS A 8 8.01 -5.83 -3.99
CA HIS A 8 8.71 -6.37 -5.15
C HIS A 8 7.95 -6.07 -6.44
N PRO A 9 8.59 -5.48 -7.47
CA PRO A 9 9.99 -5.04 -7.55
C PRO A 9 10.23 -3.58 -7.09
N GLY A 10 9.26 -2.93 -6.44
CA GLY A 10 9.33 -1.49 -6.16
C GLY A 10 10.55 -1.07 -5.34
N TRP A 11 10.89 -1.81 -4.28
CA TRP A 11 12.03 -1.46 -3.41
C TRP A 11 13.38 -1.69 -4.10
N THR A 12 13.49 -2.74 -4.92
CA THR A 12 14.70 -2.98 -5.73
C THR A 12 14.90 -1.87 -6.76
N HIS A 13 13.84 -1.43 -7.44
CA HIS A 13 13.94 -0.29 -8.35
C HIS A 13 14.32 1.00 -7.64
N LEU A 14 13.83 1.23 -6.42
CA LEU A 14 14.24 2.39 -5.61
C LEU A 14 15.73 2.31 -5.26
N ALA A 15 16.22 1.14 -4.83
CA ALA A 15 17.63 0.93 -4.52
C ALA A 15 18.53 1.23 -5.74
N ASP A 16 18.16 0.74 -6.93
CA ASP A 16 18.88 1.01 -8.17
C ASP A 16 18.91 2.51 -8.49
N ARG A 17 17.78 3.21 -8.33
CA ARG A 17 17.70 4.66 -8.57
C ARG A 17 18.56 5.46 -7.58
N LEU A 18 18.58 5.04 -6.31
CA LEU A 18 19.44 5.66 -5.30
C LEU A 18 20.92 5.40 -5.62
N GLN A 19 21.27 4.21 -6.09
CA GLN A 19 22.62 3.86 -6.51
C GLN A 19 23.08 4.69 -7.72
N ASP A 20 22.20 4.91 -8.69
CA ASP A 20 22.48 5.77 -9.84
C ASP A 20 22.73 7.22 -9.43
N LEU A 21 21.85 7.77 -8.58
CA LEU A 21 22.02 9.12 -8.04
C LEU A 21 23.32 9.27 -7.26
N TRP A 22 23.67 8.27 -6.44
CA TRP A 22 24.93 8.25 -5.69
C TRP A 22 26.16 8.26 -6.60
N GLN A 23 26.07 7.62 -7.77
CA GLN A 23 27.12 7.58 -8.78
C GLN A 23 27.09 8.78 -9.73
N GLY A 24 26.21 9.77 -9.50
CA GLY A 24 26.05 10.92 -10.38
C GLY A 24 25.43 10.58 -11.74
N ARG A 25 24.78 9.41 -11.85
CA ARG A 25 24.06 8.98 -13.05
C ARG A 25 22.64 9.50 -12.95
N VAL A 26 22.29 10.49 -13.77
CA VAL A 26 20.90 10.92 -13.93
C VAL A 26 20.28 10.03 -15.00
N PRO A 27 19.22 9.26 -14.68
CA PRO A 27 18.50 8.51 -15.70
C PRO A 27 18.01 9.48 -16.76
N GLU A 28 18.32 9.20 -18.02
CA GLU A 28 17.78 9.98 -19.14
C GLU A 28 16.25 9.94 -19.03
N GLN A 29 15.60 11.11 -18.98
CA GLN A 29 14.15 11.16 -19.00
C GLN A 29 13.72 10.61 -20.35
N SER A 30 13.19 9.38 -20.37
CA SER A 30 12.57 8.86 -21.57
C SER A 30 11.46 9.84 -21.96
N PRO A 31 11.45 10.35 -23.21
CA PRO A 31 10.31 11.14 -23.65
C PRO A 31 9.06 10.29 -23.45
N PRO A 32 7.93 10.89 -23.02
CA PRO A 32 6.70 10.13 -22.87
C PRO A 32 6.45 9.39 -24.17
N SER A 33 6.32 8.06 -24.10
CA SER A 33 5.95 7.30 -25.30
C SER A 33 4.63 7.88 -25.81
N PRO A 34 4.54 8.30 -27.08
CA PRO A 34 3.28 8.78 -27.62
C PRO A 34 2.26 7.67 -27.47
N SER A 35 1.27 7.90 -26.60
CA SER A 35 0.22 6.91 -26.40
C SER A 35 -0.55 6.78 -27.70
N PRO A 36 -0.68 5.57 -28.28
CA PRO A 36 -1.47 5.36 -29.50
C PRO A 36 -2.95 5.68 -29.28
N PHE A 37 -3.36 5.83 -28.01
CA PHE A 37 -4.64 6.37 -27.57
C PHE A 37 -4.35 7.49 -26.57
N PRO A 38 -4.45 8.78 -26.93
CA PRO A 38 -4.36 9.84 -25.94
C PRO A 38 -5.45 9.56 -24.90
N LEU A 39 -5.03 9.18 -23.69
CA LEU A 39 -5.98 9.05 -22.59
C LEU A 39 -6.61 10.44 -22.44
N PRO A 40 -7.95 10.55 -22.45
CA PRO A 40 -8.59 11.82 -22.17
C PRO A 40 -8.07 12.32 -20.83
N TYR A 41 -7.89 13.64 -20.69
CA TYR A 41 -7.54 14.23 -19.40
C TYR A 41 -8.51 13.71 -18.34
N LEU A 42 -7.99 12.90 -17.43
CA LEU A 42 -8.79 12.26 -16.38
C LEU A 42 -9.07 13.21 -15.22
N GLY A 43 -8.49 14.41 -15.22
CA GLY A 43 -8.78 15.43 -14.24
C GLY A 43 -8.11 15.20 -12.89
N ASP A 44 -6.97 15.85 -12.63
CA ASP A 44 -6.36 15.85 -11.29
C ASP A 44 -7.31 16.49 -10.25
N GLU A 45 -8.20 17.38 -10.73
CA GLU A 45 -9.29 17.97 -9.96
C GLU A 45 -10.28 16.94 -9.42
N GLN A 46 -10.39 15.75 -10.01
CA GLN A 46 -11.30 14.71 -9.51
C GLN A 46 -10.84 14.17 -8.15
N ALA A 47 -9.54 13.92 -7.99
CA ALA A 47 -8.98 13.49 -6.72
C ALA A 47 -9.13 14.58 -5.65
N ALA A 48 -8.86 15.83 -6.02
CA ALA A 48 -9.05 16.98 -5.13
C ALA A 48 -10.54 17.18 -4.76
N ALA A 49 -11.47 16.98 -5.71
CA ALA A 49 -12.90 17.10 -5.45
C ALA A 49 -13.36 16.16 -4.33
N VAL A 50 -12.91 14.91 -4.35
CA VAL A 50 -13.22 13.91 -3.31
C VAL A 50 -12.46 14.22 -2.03
N LEU A 51 -11.12 14.33 -2.10
CA LEU A 51 -10.26 14.55 -0.95
C LEU A 51 -10.67 15.78 -0.14
N CYS A 52 -10.94 16.90 -0.81
CA CYS A 52 -11.28 18.16 -0.17
C CYS A 52 -12.72 18.21 0.33
N SER A 53 -13.61 17.37 -0.20
CA SER A 53 -15.00 17.30 0.23
C SER A 53 -15.22 16.32 1.38
N ASP A 54 -14.48 15.20 1.41
CA ASP A 54 -14.69 14.10 2.37
C ASP A 54 -13.84 14.23 3.63
N SER A 55 -12.66 14.85 3.53
CA SER A 55 -11.71 14.97 4.64
C SER A 55 -11.78 16.35 5.30
N PRO A 56 -11.56 16.46 6.63
CA PRO A 56 -11.62 17.72 7.37
C PRO A 56 -10.32 18.54 7.18
N ASN A 57 -9.93 18.79 5.93
CA ASN A 57 -8.71 19.53 5.61
C ASN A 57 -8.82 21.00 6.07
N PRO A 58 -7.73 21.62 6.54
CA PRO A 58 -7.72 23.03 6.92
C PRO A 58 -8.16 23.94 5.78
N ARG A 59 -8.89 25.02 6.11
CA ARG A 59 -9.34 26.04 5.15
C ARG A 59 -8.44 27.28 5.09
N ASP A 60 -7.48 27.35 5.99
CA ASP A 60 -6.46 28.40 6.03
C ASP A 60 -5.18 27.86 5.37
N PRO A 61 -4.73 28.43 4.24
CA PRO A 61 -3.44 28.07 3.62
C PRO A 61 -2.27 28.19 4.60
N GLY A 62 -2.32 29.13 5.55
CA GLY A 62 -1.29 29.31 6.58
C GLY A 62 -1.10 28.09 7.50
N ALA A 63 -2.12 27.25 7.65
CA ALA A 63 -2.05 26.05 8.49
C ALA A 63 -1.13 24.96 7.90
N TYR A 64 -0.89 24.96 6.58
CA TYR A 64 -0.14 23.91 5.90
C TYR A 64 1.37 23.97 6.17
N HIS A 65 1.91 25.14 6.51
CA HIS A 65 3.30 25.25 6.97
C HIS A 65 3.52 24.47 8.27
N ALA A 66 2.63 24.63 9.26
CA ALA A 66 2.73 23.88 10.51
C ALA A 66 2.53 22.37 10.30
N LEU A 67 1.65 21.97 9.37
CA LEU A 67 1.48 20.57 8.97
C LEU A 67 2.73 20.01 8.29
N GLU A 68 3.38 20.80 7.43
CA GLU A 68 4.62 20.42 6.77
C GLU A 68 5.77 20.23 7.77
N GLU A 69 5.98 21.17 8.69
CA GLU A 69 7.00 21.04 9.73
C GLU A 69 6.76 19.78 10.57
N ALA A 70 5.52 19.59 11.03
CA ALA A 70 5.14 18.42 11.81
C ALA A 70 5.29 17.11 11.01
N GLY A 71 4.95 17.13 9.72
CA GLY A 71 5.14 16.01 8.80
C GLY A 71 6.62 15.69 8.59
N SER A 72 7.46 16.71 8.39
CA SER A 72 8.90 16.57 8.22
C SER A 72 9.58 15.98 9.45
N THR A 73 9.17 16.38 10.66
CA THR A 73 9.74 15.81 11.89
C THR A 73 9.45 14.31 12.02
N ARG A 74 8.29 13.86 11.54
CA ARG A 74 7.88 12.45 11.63
C ARG A 74 8.43 11.58 10.50
N ALA A 75 8.44 12.09 9.28
CA ALA A 75 8.66 11.28 8.07
C ALA A 75 9.52 11.97 7.00
N GLY A 76 10.27 13.02 7.37
CA GLY A 76 11.14 13.76 6.44
C GLY A 76 10.37 14.29 5.22
N ASP A 77 11.00 14.23 4.05
CA ASP A 77 10.43 14.76 2.81
C ASP A 77 9.13 14.05 2.39
N ALA A 78 8.93 12.79 2.78
CA ALA A 78 7.65 12.10 2.54
C ALA A 78 6.51 12.75 3.34
N GLY A 79 6.78 13.13 4.59
CA GLY A 79 5.82 13.86 5.41
C GLY A 79 5.53 15.25 4.86
N ARG A 80 6.55 15.96 4.36
CA ARG A 80 6.37 17.26 3.68
C ARG A 80 5.48 17.12 2.45
N PHE A 81 5.77 16.13 1.61
CA PHE A 81 5.00 15.88 0.39
C PHE A 81 3.51 15.69 0.68
N TRP A 82 3.16 14.83 1.64
CA TRP A 82 1.76 14.56 1.95
C TRP A 82 1.03 15.75 2.57
N ALA A 83 1.73 16.58 3.36
CA ALA A 83 1.14 17.82 3.87
C ALA A 83 0.73 18.76 2.73
N TRP A 84 1.65 19.02 1.79
CA TRP A 84 1.38 19.91 0.65
C TRP A 84 0.43 19.31 -0.39
N ALA A 85 0.37 17.98 -0.53
CA ALA A 85 -0.57 17.33 -1.44
C ALA A 85 -2.04 17.66 -1.13
N ALA A 86 -2.36 17.98 0.13
CA ALA A 86 -3.72 18.37 0.54
C ALA A 86 -3.93 19.90 0.57
N GLU A 87 -2.93 20.73 0.31
CA GLU A 87 -3.04 22.20 0.35
C GLU A 87 -4.13 22.78 -0.57
N PRO A 88 -4.38 22.23 -1.79
CA PRO A 88 -5.47 22.73 -2.64
C PRO A 88 -6.85 22.72 -1.95
N CYS A 89 -7.02 21.91 -0.90
CA CYS A 89 -8.24 21.88 -0.09
C CYS A 89 -8.50 23.15 0.73
N ALA A 90 -7.48 24.00 0.96
CA ALA A 90 -7.63 25.26 1.67
C ALA A 90 -8.59 26.21 0.95
N THR A 91 -8.47 26.27 -0.38
CA THR A 91 -9.25 27.18 -1.24
C THR A 91 -10.31 26.47 -2.06
N TRP A 92 -10.42 25.14 -1.95
CA TRP A 92 -11.38 24.33 -2.73
C TRP A 92 -12.81 24.89 -2.63
N PRO A 93 -13.50 25.16 -3.74
CA PRO A 93 -14.74 25.95 -3.73
C PRO A 93 -15.97 25.14 -3.32
N ALA A 94 -15.89 23.81 -3.41
CA ALA A 94 -17.03 22.92 -3.15
C ALA A 94 -16.93 22.24 -1.78
N ARG A 95 -18.08 21.75 -1.30
CA ARG A 95 -18.20 20.85 -0.16
C ARG A 95 -19.21 19.78 -0.50
N ALA A 96 -18.98 18.55 -0.03
CA ALA A 96 -19.99 17.49 -0.13
C ALA A 96 -21.21 17.86 0.71
N ALA A 97 -22.40 17.77 0.11
CA ALA A 97 -23.67 18.05 0.79
C ALA A 97 -24.03 16.96 1.81
N ASP A 98 -23.54 15.75 1.58
CA ASP A 98 -23.89 14.50 2.25
C ASP A 98 -22.65 13.82 2.87
N ARG A 99 -21.62 14.62 3.20
CA ARG A 99 -20.40 14.13 3.86
C ARG A 99 -20.75 13.32 5.11
N TYR A 100 -20.41 12.04 5.10
CA TYR A 100 -20.58 11.17 6.25
C TYR A 100 -19.40 11.31 7.22
N THR A 101 -19.66 11.75 8.45
CA THR A 101 -18.66 11.90 9.51
C THR A 101 -18.88 10.92 10.65
N GLY A 102 -19.59 9.83 10.36
CA GLY A 102 -19.97 8.83 11.34
C GLY A 102 -21.36 9.06 11.95
N PRO A 103 -21.75 8.20 12.91
CA PRO A 103 -20.98 7.05 13.40
C PRO A 103 -20.88 5.93 12.36
N TRP A 104 -19.72 5.29 12.18
CA TRP A 104 -19.54 4.21 11.19
C TRP A 104 -20.15 2.86 11.61
N ASN A 105 -21.18 2.87 12.45
CA ASN A 105 -21.77 1.70 13.10
C ASN A 105 -23.07 1.22 12.42
N LYS A 106 -23.20 1.35 11.10
CA LYS A 106 -24.38 0.83 10.38
C LYS A 106 -24.29 -0.70 10.26
N PRO A 107 -25.29 -1.47 10.71
CA PRO A 107 -25.30 -2.92 10.54
C PRO A 107 -25.31 -3.33 9.07
N THR A 108 -24.50 -4.32 8.74
CA THR A 108 -24.43 -4.95 7.41
C THR A 108 -25.05 -6.36 7.45
N ALA A 109 -25.44 -6.89 6.30
CA ALA A 109 -26.00 -8.25 6.22
C ALA A 109 -24.99 -9.35 6.62
N HIS A 110 -23.70 -9.08 6.42
CA HIS A 110 -22.58 -9.96 6.77
C HIS A 110 -21.48 -9.16 7.45
N THR A 111 -20.66 -9.82 8.28
CA THR A 111 -19.49 -9.19 8.92
C THR A 111 -18.52 -8.68 7.86
N VAL A 112 -18.08 -7.43 7.97
CA VAL A 112 -17.09 -6.84 7.07
C VAL A 112 -15.70 -7.40 7.38
N LEU A 113 -15.02 -7.97 6.38
CA LEU A 113 -13.60 -8.32 6.50
C LEU A 113 -12.74 -7.07 6.23
N VAL A 114 -11.96 -6.64 7.22
CA VAL A 114 -10.95 -5.59 7.09
C VAL A 114 -9.59 -6.24 7.01
N VAL A 115 -8.79 -5.90 5.99
CA VAL A 115 -7.41 -6.39 5.85
C VAL A 115 -6.46 -5.22 6.07
N GLY A 116 -5.60 -5.32 7.08
CA GLY A 116 -4.63 -4.28 7.42
C GLY A 116 -3.19 -4.78 7.36
N THR A 117 -2.31 -4.06 6.66
CA THR A 117 -0.88 -4.40 6.56
C THR A 117 -0.09 -3.68 7.67
N THR A 118 0.76 -4.41 8.40
CA THR A 118 1.45 -3.89 9.60
C THR A 118 2.37 -2.69 9.33
N TYR A 119 3.04 -2.65 8.17
CA TYR A 119 3.91 -1.56 7.75
C TYR A 119 3.41 -0.91 6.44
N ASP A 120 2.11 -0.62 6.36
CA ASP A 120 1.50 0.13 5.26
C ASP A 120 1.89 1.63 5.34
N PRO A 121 2.54 2.21 4.30
CA PRO A 121 2.99 3.60 4.32
C PRO A 121 1.88 4.61 4.00
N ALA A 122 0.70 4.18 3.57
CA ALA A 122 -0.38 5.05 3.10
C ALA A 122 -1.64 4.96 3.98
N THR A 123 -2.00 3.76 4.41
CA THR A 123 -3.13 3.49 5.31
C THR A 123 -2.64 2.70 6.53
N PRO A 124 -2.08 3.39 7.55
CA PRO A 124 -1.43 2.75 8.70
C PRO A 124 -2.28 1.65 9.36
N TYR A 125 -1.62 0.60 9.85
CA TYR A 125 -2.30 -0.51 10.52
C TYR A 125 -3.18 -0.11 11.71
N LEU A 126 -2.80 0.97 12.41
CA LEU A 126 -3.61 1.52 13.50
C LEU A 126 -4.99 1.97 13.02
N ASP A 127 -5.07 2.55 11.82
CA ASP A 127 -6.32 3.02 11.23
C ASP A 127 -7.18 1.84 10.78
N ALA A 128 -6.57 0.74 10.30
CA ALA A 128 -7.29 -0.50 10.01
C ALA A 128 -7.90 -1.14 11.28
N LYS A 129 -7.20 -1.07 12.41
CA LYS A 129 -7.75 -1.49 13.71
C LYS A 129 -8.91 -0.59 14.14
N ALA A 130 -8.72 0.72 14.08
CA ALA A 130 -9.77 1.69 14.43
C ALA A 130 -11.02 1.49 13.56
N MET A 131 -10.86 1.31 12.25
CA MET A 131 -11.96 0.99 11.35
C MET A 131 -12.70 -0.30 11.75
N ALA A 132 -11.97 -1.37 12.09
CA ALA A 132 -12.58 -2.61 12.53
C ALA A 132 -13.33 -2.49 13.87
N GLU A 133 -12.96 -1.53 14.71
CA GLU A 133 -13.64 -1.21 15.98
C GLU A 133 -14.85 -0.28 15.78
N GLU A 134 -14.80 0.64 14.82
CA GLU A 134 -15.87 1.60 14.53
C GLU A 134 -17.04 0.99 13.74
N LEU A 135 -16.74 0.01 12.87
CA LEU A 135 -17.75 -0.71 12.09
C LEU A 135 -18.65 -1.56 13.01
N ALA A 136 -19.95 -1.60 12.70
CA ALA A 136 -20.94 -2.33 13.52
C ALA A 136 -20.60 -3.82 13.72
N ASN A 137 -20.05 -4.45 12.68
CA ASN A 137 -19.71 -5.86 12.67
C ASN A 137 -18.57 -6.07 11.68
N ALA A 138 -17.34 -6.12 12.19
CA ALA A 138 -16.14 -6.34 11.39
C ALA A 138 -15.19 -7.38 11.98
N ARG A 139 -14.35 -7.95 11.12
CA ARG A 139 -13.24 -8.84 11.48
C ARG A 139 -11.97 -8.32 10.82
N LEU A 140 -10.97 -8.02 11.65
CA LEU A 140 -9.63 -7.68 11.16
C LEU A 140 -8.83 -8.95 10.83
N LEU A 141 -8.24 -8.99 9.65
CA LEU A 141 -7.15 -9.87 9.26
C LEU A 141 -5.85 -9.06 9.20
N THR A 142 -4.86 -9.48 9.98
CA THR A 142 -3.56 -8.83 9.98
C THR A 142 -2.70 -9.41 8.87
N HIS A 143 -2.24 -8.57 7.94
CA HIS A 143 -1.18 -8.90 7.00
C HIS A 143 0.16 -8.38 7.56
N ASN A 144 0.96 -9.27 8.13
CA ASN A 144 2.27 -8.91 8.65
C ASN A 144 3.26 -8.78 7.49
N GLY A 145 3.58 -7.54 7.13
CA GLY A 145 4.35 -7.22 5.95
C GLY A 145 4.46 -5.73 5.69
N TYR A 146 5.10 -5.41 4.57
CA TYR A 146 5.35 -4.05 4.11
C TYR A 146 4.58 -3.74 2.83
N GLY A 147 4.41 -2.46 2.57
CA GLY A 147 3.77 -1.95 1.37
C GLY A 147 2.29 -1.67 1.56
N HIS A 148 1.69 -1.06 0.55
CA HIS A 148 0.31 -0.59 0.58
C HIS A 148 -0.64 -1.63 0.01
N THR A 149 -1.64 -2.02 0.81
CA THR A 149 -2.62 -3.10 0.54
C THR A 149 -2.00 -4.51 0.42
N ALA A 150 -2.78 -5.54 0.72
CA ALA A 150 -2.40 -6.93 0.44
C ALA A 150 -2.52 -7.30 -1.06
N LEU A 151 -3.25 -6.51 -1.85
CA LEU A 151 -3.48 -6.75 -3.27
C LEU A 151 -2.19 -6.64 -4.10
N THR A 152 -1.35 -5.63 -3.79
CA THR A 152 -0.09 -5.42 -4.50
C THR A 152 1.12 -6.03 -3.78
N ASN A 153 0.90 -6.59 -2.58
CA ASN A 153 1.92 -7.17 -1.72
C ASN A 153 1.48 -8.57 -1.31
N PRO A 154 1.80 -9.61 -2.12
CA PRO A 154 1.12 -10.89 -2.05
C PRO A 154 1.36 -11.65 -0.73
N SER A 155 0.28 -12.29 -0.27
CA SER A 155 0.29 -13.29 0.79
C SER A 155 -0.71 -14.39 0.45
N SER A 156 -0.19 -15.58 0.18
CA SER A 156 -0.97 -16.81 -0.05
C SER A 156 -1.97 -17.08 1.08
N CYS A 157 -1.60 -16.76 2.31
CA CYS A 157 -2.46 -16.85 3.49
C CYS A 157 -3.63 -15.86 3.44
N VAL A 158 -3.38 -14.58 3.09
CA VAL A 158 -4.43 -13.56 2.97
C VAL A 158 -5.40 -13.95 1.84
N ASN A 159 -4.87 -14.29 0.67
CA ASN A 159 -5.66 -14.68 -0.49
C ASN A 159 -6.61 -15.86 -0.17
N ALA A 160 -6.16 -16.82 0.63
CA ALA A 160 -6.99 -17.95 1.05
C ALA A 160 -8.15 -17.53 1.96
N TYR A 161 -7.95 -16.57 2.87
CA TYR A 161 -9.04 -16.03 3.70
C TYR A 161 -10.00 -15.16 2.90
N GLU A 162 -9.49 -14.29 2.04
CA GLU A 162 -10.32 -13.47 1.14
C GLU A 162 -11.20 -14.34 0.24
N SER A 163 -10.62 -15.38 -0.36
CA SER A 163 -11.35 -16.31 -1.21
C SER A 163 -12.50 -17.00 -0.47
N ARG A 164 -12.23 -17.54 0.74
CA ARG A 164 -13.27 -18.16 1.57
C ARG A 164 -14.35 -17.15 1.96
N TYR A 165 -13.94 -15.95 2.41
CA TYR A 165 -14.88 -14.89 2.76
C TYR A 165 -15.82 -14.51 1.61
N PHE A 166 -15.30 -14.36 0.38
CA PHE A 166 -16.14 -14.04 -0.78
C PHE A 166 -16.98 -15.22 -1.29
N ILE A 167 -16.53 -16.46 -1.10
CA ILE A 167 -17.25 -17.65 -1.58
C ILE A 167 -18.40 -18.05 -0.64
N ASP A 168 -18.13 -18.11 0.67
CA ASP A 168 -19.08 -18.66 1.64
C ASP A 168 -19.24 -17.83 2.93
N GLY A 169 -18.59 -16.66 3.01
CA GLY A 169 -18.65 -15.79 4.17
C GLY A 169 -17.79 -16.24 5.35
N THR A 170 -16.93 -17.26 5.19
CA THR A 170 -16.05 -17.72 6.27
C THR A 170 -15.03 -16.66 6.64
N LEU A 171 -15.06 -16.27 7.91
CA LEU A 171 -14.13 -15.30 8.49
C LEU A 171 -12.86 -15.98 9.04
N PRO A 172 -11.71 -15.28 9.06
CA PRO A 172 -10.55 -15.74 9.80
C PRO A 172 -10.83 -15.77 11.32
N PRO A 173 -10.12 -16.60 12.11
CA PRO A 173 -10.15 -16.53 13.57
C PRO A 173 -9.85 -15.11 14.09
N ALA A 174 -10.35 -14.77 15.28
CA ALA A 174 -10.07 -13.47 15.87
C ALA A 174 -8.56 -13.35 16.15
N GLY A 175 -7.93 -12.25 15.75
CA GLY A 175 -6.48 -12.06 15.87
C GLY A 175 -5.64 -12.83 14.83
N ALA A 176 -6.27 -13.40 13.78
CA ALA A 176 -5.53 -14.06 12.73
C ALA A 176 -4.50 -13.13 12.07
N THR A 177 -3.32 -13.68 11.84
CA THR A 177 -2.20 -13.00 11.21
C THR A 177 -1.64 -13.87 10.09
N CYS A 178 -1.48 -13.27 8.91
CA CYS A 178 -0.82 -13.86 7.76
C CYS A 178 0.54 -13.18 7.56
N GLN A 179 1.53 -13.93 7.07
CA GLN A 179 2.83 -13.35 6.68
C GLN A 179 2.83 -13.00 5.19
N GLN A 180 3.51 -11.92 4.83
CA GLN A 180 3.82 -11.60 3.44
C GLN A 180 4.70 -12.69 2.82
N ASP A 181 4.43 -13.08 1.57
CA ASP A 181 5.18 -14.16 0.91
C ASP A 181 6.61 -13.73 0.52
N THR A 182 6.82 -12.44 0.28
CA THR A 182 8.09 -11.89 -0.19
C THR A 182 8.64 -10.86 0.80
N SER A 183 9.86 -11.10 1.28
CA SER A 183 10.61 -10.13 2.07
C SER A 183 11.10 -8.97 1.18
N PRO A 184 11.15 -7.73 1.69
CA PRO A 184 11.73 -6.61 0.95
C PRO A 184 13.22 -6.75 0.62
N PHE A 185 13.95 -7.52 1.42
CA PHE A 185 15.36 -7.82 1.19
C PHE A 185 15.55 -9.35 1.23
N PRO A 186 15.13 -10.06 0.17
CA PRO A 186 15.32 -11.50 0.12
C PRO A 186 16.82 -11.80 0.02
N ALA A 187 17.27 -12.88 0.66
CA ALA A 187 18.63 -13.34 0.49
C ALA A 187 18.91 -13.60 -1.02
N PRO A 188 20.13 -13.32 -1.50
CA PRO A 188 20.51 -13.65 -2.87
C PRO A 188 20.21 -15.12 -3.15
N LYS A 189 19.41 -15.40 -4.18
CA LYS A 189 19.21 -16.78 -4.61
C LYS A 189 20.55 -17.28 -5.15
N PRO A 190 21.07 -18.44 -4.69
CA PRO A 190 22.28 -19.02 -5.26
C PRO A 190 22.09 -19.21 -6.76
N HIS A 191 22.86 -18.50 -7.58
CA HIS A 191 22.93 -18.74 -9.00
C HIS A 191 23.97 -19.84 -9.24
N GLY A 192 23.52 -21.01 -9.68
CA GLY A 192 24.40 -22.08 -10.15
C GLY A 192 24.75 -23.13 -9.10
N GLY A 193 23.80 -24.02 -8.84
CA GLY A 193 24.11 -25.39 -8.43
C GLY A 193 23.55 -26.31 -9.51
N VAL A 194 24.38 -26.70 -10.47
CA VAL A 194 24.07 -27.87 -11.31
C VAL A 194 23.96 -29.04 -10.34
N ALA A 195 22.78 -29.63 -10.22
CA ALA A 195 22.64 -30.93 -9.57
C ALA A 195 23.53 -31.91 -10.34
N THR A 196 24.72 -32.20 -9.82
CA THR A 196 25.51 -33.33 -10.28
C THR A 196 24.69 -34.56 -9.95
N GLY A 197 24.00 -35.09 -10.95
CA GLY A 197 23.20 -36.30 -10.84
C GLY A 197 24.03 -37.40 -10.21
N GLY A 198 23.50 -37.97 -9.12
CA GLY A 198 24.04 -39.18 -8.53
C GLY A 198 23.85 -40.33 -9.52
N GLY A 199 24.89 -40.60 -10.31
CA GLY A 199 25.04 -41.85 -11.03
C GLY A 199 25.27 -42.97 -10.03
N GLY A 200 24.19 -43.64 -9.63
CA GLY A 200 24.30 -44.93 -8.94
C GLY A 200 24.75 -45.99 -9.92
N THR A 201 26.03 -46.35 -9.90
CA THR A 201 26.50 -47.60 -10.48
C THR A 201 26.08 -48.74 -9.56
N ALA A 202 25.18 -49.58 -10.06
CA ALA A 202 24.89 -50.88 -9.50
C ALA A 202 26.12 -51.77 -9.72
N ASP A 203 26.81 -52.14 -8.63
CA ASP A 203 27.73 -53.27 -8.65
C ASP A 203 27.02 -54.52 -8.09
N ILE A 204 27.12 -55.57 -8.90
CA ILE A 204 26.44 -56.84 -8.81
C ILE A 204 27.45 -57.83 -8.22
N ALA A 205 27.06 -58.47 -7.11
CA ALA A 205 27.46 -59.80 -6.61
C ALA A 205 28.94 -60.25 -6.65
N SER A 206 29.46 -60.62 -5.47
CA SER A 206 29.68 -62.03 -5.05
C SER A 206 29.92 -62.12 -3.55
#